data_AF-I0V5U6-F1
#
_entry.id   AF-I0V5U6-F1
#
_cell.length_a   1.000
_cell.length_b   1.000
_cell.length_c   1.000
_cell.angle_alpha   90.00
_cell.angle_beta   90.00
_cell.angle_gamma   90.00
#
_symmetry.space_group_name_H-M   'P 1'
#
loop_
_entity.id
_entity.type
_entity.pdbx_description
1 polymer ?
#
loop_
_entity_poly.entity_id
_entity_poly.type
_entity_poly.pdbx_seq_one_letter_code
_entity_poly.pdbx_strand_id
1 'polypeptide(L)'
;METCDLGTITITGKATPVRSSSVSLPEAVAWFAGERHSHRPRCLSPVLLATSSVLSERLAHAKRQRLKQFVPGLAATSGDGLDRQRSLLAMDWLVRVHTPAWLRLVPSLNLAAACLAEGAPVLRVAEAAELIEAPLAAVRRASWGPWTSAPWHDHGISGADVSAAVSRALSALAADAAVAATLDIAGTFLPACGRMRLAIEQAVLIAACSHPWSSDSTTLDDHIAAVVAPTAHLLEDAVIELFSRLVDATPPADEGWLATHPADAARSAGPV
;
A
#
# COMPACT_ATOMS: atom_id res chain seq x y z
N MET A 1 4.84 5.68 36.77
CA MET A 1 4.92 5.03 35.45
C MET A 1 4.94 6.16 34.45
N GLU A 2 6.04 6.37 33.71
CA GLU A 2 6.13 7.49 32.75
C GLU A 2 5.03 7.34 31.70
N THR A 3 4.11 8.30 31.69
CA THR A 3 3.04 8.41 30.70
C THR A 3 3.64 8.68 29.33
N CYS A 4 3.23 7.90 28.33
CA CYS A 4 3.71 8.08 26.95
C CYS A 4 3.18 9.40 26.39
N ASP A 5 4.05 10.41 26.26
CA ASP A 5 3.75 11.65 25.56
C ASP A 5 4.07 11.51 24.07
N LEU A 6 3.02 11.35 23.24
CA LEU A 6 3.15 11.18 21.80
C LEU A 6 3.82 12.39 21.11
N GLY A 7 3.78 13.57 21.72
CA GLY A 7 4.44 14.77 21.18
C GLY A 7 5.96 14.70 21.23
N THR A 8 6.53 13.91 22.16
CA THR A 8 7.97 13.85 22.42
C THR A 8 8.67 12.64 21.82
N ILE A 9 7.91 11.60 21.44
CA ILE A 9 8.48 10.41 20.80
C ILE A 9 8.72 10.63 19.30
N THR A 10 9.66 9.90 18.72
CA THR A 10 9.92 9.82 17.28
C THR A 10 9.66 8.40 16.82
N ILE A 11 8.82 8.24 15.79
CA ILE A 11 8.56 6.92 15.20
C ILE A 11 9.73 6.50 14.31
N THR A 12 10.43 5.45 14.69
CA THR A 12 11.54 4.84 13.94
C THR A 12 11.03 3.82 12.92
N GLY A 13 11.86 3.52 11.92
CA GLY A 13 11.50 2.52 10.91
C GLY A 13 11.74 1.08 11.35
N LYS A 14 12.51 0.89 12.43
CA LYS A 14 12.83 -0.42 12.98
C LYS A 14 12.64 -0.40 14.48
N ALA A 15 12.35 -1.58 15.04
CA ALA A 15 12.28 -1.80 16.48
C ALA A 15 13.59 -1.40 17.17
N THR A 16 13.48 -0.92 18.39
CA THR A 16 14.62 -0.50 19.21
C THR A 16 14.81 -1.47 20.38
N PRO A 17 16.06 -1.80 20.76
CA PRO A 17 16.31 -2.79 21.81
C PRO A 17 15.90 -2.29 23.20
N VAL A 18 15.83 -0.97 23.38
CA VAL A 18 15.55 -0.31 24.66
C VAL A 18 14.54 0.81 24.45
N ARG A 19 13.70 1.03 25.47
CA ARG A 19 12.77 2.16 25.48
C ARG A 19 13.55 3.48 25.53
N SER A 20 13.25 4.37 24.60
CA SER A 20 13.77 5.73 24.53
C SER A 20 12.71 6.65 23.90
N SER A 21 13.04 7.92 23.64
CA SER A 21 12.19 8.79 22.82
C SER A 21 12.15 8.36 21.34
N SER A 22 12.96 7.40 20.90
CA SER A 22 12.92 6.81 19.55
C SER A 22 12.40 5.37 19.63
N VAL A 23 11.22 5.13 19.06
CA VAL A 23 10.51 3.83 19.12
C VAL A 23 9.78 3.54 17.82
N SER A 24 9.61 2.27 17.46
CA SER A 24 8.70 1.88 16.38
C SER A 24 7.24 2.10 16.77
N LEU A 25 6.32 2.08 15.80
CA LEU A 25 4.89 2.25 16.09
C LEU A 25 4.34 1.19 17.06
N PRO A 26 4.63 -0.12 16.90
CA PRO A 26 4.20 -1.12 17.89
C PRO A 26 4.79 -0.90 19.30
N GLU A 27 6.03 -0.42 19.40
CA GLU A 27 6.64 -0.10 20.70
C GLU A 27 5.99 1.13 21.35
N ALA A 28 5.58 2.13 20.57
CA ALA A 28 4.80 3.26 21.05
C ALA A 28 3.44 2.81 21.59
N VAL A 29 2.77 1.88 20.91
CA VAL A 29 1.52 1.26 21.38
C VAL A 29 1.74 0.50 22.68
N ALA A 30 2.80 -0.30 22.78
CA ALA A 30 3.17 -1.00 24.02
C ALA A 30 3.36 -0.02 25.19
N TRP A 31 4.07 1.09 24.96
CA TRP A 31 4.28 2.11 25.99
C TRP A 31 2.97 2.81 26.37
N PHE A 32 2.17 3.22 25.39
CA PHE A 32 0.87 3.86 25.63
C PHE A 32 -0.08 2.98 26.46
N ALA A 33 -0.13 1.68 26.17
CA ALA A 33 -0.93 0.70 26.92
C ALA A 33 -0.33 0.31 28.29
N GLY A 34 0.82 0.87 28.68
CA GLY A 34 1.51 0.52 29.92
C GLY A 34 2.16 -0.88 29.91
N GLU A 35 2.32 -1.49 28.75
CA GLU A 35 3.02 -2.76 28.60
C GLU A 35 4.55 -2.61 28.73
N ARG A 36 5.23 -3.75 28.89
CA ARG A 36 6.69 -3.82 28.78
C ARG A 36 7.10 -3.41 27.35
N HIS A 37 8.25 -2.74 27.23
CA HIS A 37 8.84 -2.43 25.92
C HIS A 37 8.90 -3.67 25.03
N SER A 38 8.19 -3.64 23.91
CA SER A 38 8.03 -4.75 23.00
C SER A 38 7.60 -4.21 21.64
N HIS A 39 8.18 -4.76 20.57
CA HIS A 39 7.71 -4.55 19.20
C HIS A 39 6.55 -5.50 18.82
N ARG A 40 6.06 -6.29 19.78
CA ARG A 40 4.88 -7.15 19.68
C ARG A 40 4.01 -6.97 20.94
N PRO A 41 3.35 -5.81 21.09
CA PRO A 41 2.43 -5.60 22.21
C PRO A 41 1.28 -6.60 22.19
N ARG A 42 0.78 -6.98 23.37
CA ARG A 42 -0.34 -7.90 23.53
C ARG A 42 -1.69 -7.23 23.27
N CYS A 43 -1.77 -5.92 23.44
CA CYS A 43 -2.96 -5.10 23.23
C CYS A 43 -3.28 -4.77 21.76
N LEU A 44 -2.40 -5.15 20.82
CA LEU A 44 -2.53 -4.86 19.39
C LEU A 44 -2.97 -6.09 18.59
N SER A 45 -3.94 -5.92 17.70
CA SER A 45 -4.34 -6.92 16.70
C SER A 45 -3.13 -7.41 15.87
N PRO A 46 -3.00 -8.72 15.58
CA PRO A 46 -1.98 -9.25 14.67
C PRO A 46 -2.00 -8.63 13.27
N VAL A 47 -3.20 -8.33 12.73
CA VAL A 47 -3.37 -7.67 11.43
C VAL A 47 -2.78 -6.26 11.47
N LEU A 48 -3.13 -5.49 12.49
CA LEU A 48 -2.64 -4.12 12.67
C LEU A 48 -1.15 -4.08 13.05
N LEU A 49 -0.65 -5.08 13.77
CA LEU A 49 0.77 -5.25 14.05
C LEU A 49 1.59 -5.47 12.78
N ALA A 50 1.15 -6.37 11.90
CA ALA A 50 1.82 -6.62 10.63
C ALA A 50 1.82 -5.36 9.74
N THR A 51 0.66 -4.70 9.64
CA THR A 51 0.48 -3.49 8.84
C THR A 51 1.34 -2.32 9.36
N SER A 52 1.28 -2.03 10.67
CA SER A 52 2.04 -0.96 11.32
C SER A 52 3.55 -1.15 11.19
N SER A 53 4.03 -2.39 11.22
CA SER A 53 5.44 -2.71 11.05
C SER A 53 5.92 -2.35 9.65
N VAL A 54 5.17 -2.72 8.60
CA VAL A 54 5.51 -2.39 7.21
C VAL A 54 5.46 -0.88 6.97
N LEU A 55 4.43 -0.19 7.48
CA LEU A 55 4.32 1.26 7.36
C LEU A 55 5.47 2.00 8.06
N SER A 56 5.86 1.54 9.26
CA SER A 56 6.98 2.12 10.00
C SER A 56 8.26 2.00 9.19
N GLU A 57 8.54 0.82 8.65
CA GLU A 57 9.76 0.57 7.88
C GLU A 57 9.84 1.40 6.60
N ARG A 58 8.74 1.49 5.85
CA ARG A 58 8.76 1.91 4.44
C ARG A 58 8.30 3.33 4.17
N LEU A 59 7.50 3.95 5.06
CA LEU A 59 7.11 5.35 4.88
C LEU A 59 8.31 6.28 5.04
N ALA A 60 8.37 7.32 4.22
CA ALA A 60 9.28 8.45 4.42
C ALA A 60 9.06 9.09 5.81
N HIS A 61 10.13 9.65 6.39
CA HIS A 61 10.13 10.11 7.77
C HIS A 61 8.95 11.03 8.13
N ALA A 62 8.67 12.04 7.29
CA ALA A 62 7.58 12.99 7.52
C ALA A 62 6.21 12.31 7.58
N LYS A 63 5.92 11.41 6.64
CA LYS A 63 4.67 10.64 6.62
C LYS A 63 4.60 9.64 7.78
N ARG A 64 5.73 9.00 8.12
CA ARG A 64 5.84 8.07 9.26
C ARG A 64 5.50 8.73 10.59
N GLN A 65 5.87 10.00 10.79
CA GLN A 65 5.50 10.71 12.04
C GLN A 65 3.99 10.93 12.18
N ARG A 66 3.22 10.94 11.08
CA ARG A 66 1.75 11.03 11.14
C ARG A 66 1.13 9.81 11.83
N LEU A 67 1.82 8.66 11.86
CA LEU A 67 1.25 7.44 12.45
C LEU A 67 1.04 7.52 13.97
N LYS A 68 1.68 8.47 14.66
CA LYS A 68 1.49 8.69 16.10
C LYS A 68 0.03 8.89 16.49
N GLN A 69 -0.76 9.51 15.62
CA GLN A 69 -2.18 9.78 15.87
C GLN A 69 -3.01 8.51 16.09
N PHE A 70 -2.57 7.38 15.53
CA PHE A 70 -3.30 6.11 15.63
C PHE A 70 -2.99 5.34 16.91
N VAL A 71 -1.93 5.71 17.65
CA VAL A 71 -1.48 4.96 18.85
C VAL A 71 -2.61 4.71 19.87
N PRO A 72 -3.47 5.69 20.21
CA PRO A 72 -4.57 5.44 21.14
C PRO A 72 -5.59 4.41 20.62
N GLY A 73 -5.96 4.49 19.34
CA GLY A 73 -6.91 3.56 18.71
C GLY A 73 -6.35 2.15 18.57
N LEU A 74 -5.03 2.01 18.36
CA LEU A 74 -4.35 0.73 18.23
C LEU A 74 -4.30 -0.07 19.54
N ALA A 75 -4.20 0.61 20.68
CA ALA A 75 -3.94 0.02 22.00
C ALA A 75 -5.10 -0.82 22.59
N ALA A 76 -6.23 -0.94 21.90
CA ALA A 76 -7.39 -1.72 22.35
C ALA A 76 -7.95 -2.68 21.28
N THR A 77 -7.12 -3.05 20.30
CA THR A 77 -7.57 -3.81 19.12
C THR A 77 -7.34 -5.32 19.25
N SER A 78 -6.55 -5.77 20.22
CA SER A 78 -6.35 -7.19 20.46
C SER A 78 -7.64 -7.86 20.92
N GLY A 79 -8.05 -8.90 20.18
CA GLY A 79 -9.22 -9.71 20.53
C GLY A 79 -10.57 -9.03 20.30
N ASP A 80 -10.63 -7.93 19.54
CA ASP A 80 -11.89 -7.23 19.24
C ASP A 80 -12.77 -7.94 18.20
N GLY A 81 -12.26 -9.01 17.56
CA GLY A 81 -12.98 -9.81 16.57
C GLY A 81 -13.06 -9.18 15.17
N LEU A 82 -12.33 -8.09 14.91
CA LEU A 82 -12.44 -7.30 13.67
C LEU A 82 -11.34 -7.60 12.63
N ASP A 83 -10.41 -8.52 12.93
CA ASP A 83 -9.27 -8.84 12.05
C ASP A 83 -9.68 -9.33 10.66
N ARG A 84 -10.77 -10.10 10.57
CA ARG A 84 -11.34 -10.52 9.30
C ARG A 84 -11.87 -9.33 8.49
N GLN A 85 -12.59 -8.43 9.14
CA GLN A 85 -13.14 -7.24 8.50
C GLN A 85 -12.03 -6.30 8.01
N ARG A 86 -10.99 -6.10 8.82
CA ARG A 86 -9.76 -5.38 8.43
C ARG A 86 -9.11 -6.01 7.20
N SER A 87 -9.01 -7.34 7.18
CA SER A 87 -8.43 -8.06 6.04
C SER A 87 -9.26 -7.92 4.75
N LEU A 88 -10.60 -7.89 4.86
CA LEU A 88 -11.48 -7.63 3.72
C LEU A 88 -11.39 -6.18 3.23
N LEU A 89 -11.25 -5.20 4.13
CA LEU A 89 -10.98 -3.80 3.76
C LEU A 89 -9.67 -3.64 2.98
N ALA A 90 -8.62 -4.32 3.42
CA ALA A 90 -7.33 -4.30 2.74
C ALA A 90 -7.38 -5.00 1.37
N MET A 91 -8.10 -6.13 1.28
CA MET A 91 -8.37 -6.81 0.02
C MET A 91 -9.07 -5.88 -0.97
N ASP A 92 -10.16 -5.25 -0.54
CA ASP A 92 -10.92 -4.30 -1.35
C ASP A 92 -10.04 -3.15 -1.84
N TRP A 93 -9.21 -2.59 -0.96
CA TRP A 93 -8.25 -1.53 -1.32
C TRP A 93 -7.21 -1.99 -2.35
N LEU A 94 -6.68 -3.21 -2.20
CA LEU A 94 -5.72 -3.77 -3.14
C LEU A 94 -6.33 -3.86 -4.55
N VAL A 95 -7.60 -4.28 -4.65
CA VAL A 95 -8.31 -4.42 -5.92
C VAL A 95 -8.70 -3.06 -6.52
N ARG A 96 -9.34 -2.19 -5.73
CA ARG A 96 -10.01 -0.98 -6.25
C ARG A 96 -9.17 0.30 -6.17
N VAL A 97 -8.06 0.30 -5.44
CA VAL A 97 -7.18 1.47 -5.31
C VAL A 97 -5.76 1.16 -5.78
N HIS A 98 -5.13 0.14 -5.20
CA HIS A 98 -3.73 -0.17 -5.46
C HIS A 98 -3.48 -0.61 -6.90
N THR A 99 -4.13 -1.69 -7.34
CA THR A 99 -3.97 -2.22 -8.70
C THR A 99 -4.28 -1.17 -9.78
N PRO A 100 -5.44 -0.49 -9.78
CA PRO A 100 -5.75 0.49 -10.83
C PRO A 100 -4.81 1.70 -10.86
N ALA A 101 -4.22 2.11 -9.73
CA ALA A 101 -3.23 3.19 -9.72
C ALA A 101 -2.02 2.87 -10.61
N TRP A 102 -1.55 1.62 -10.59
CA TRP A 102 -0.45 1.16 -11.44
C TRP A 102 -0.88 0.91 -12.89
N LEU A 103 -2.08 0.37 -13.12
CA LEU A 103 -2.58 0.14 -14.48
C LEU A 103 -2.71 1.46 -15.27
N ARG A 104 -3.05 2.58 -14.61
CA ARG A 104 -3.13 3.91 -15.23
C ARG A 104 -1.80 4.45 -15.76
N LEU A 105 -0.66 3.84 -15.43
CA LEU A 105 0.61 4.18 -16.08
C LEU A 105 0.60 3.89 -17.58
N VAL A 106 -0.29 3.00 -18.04
CA VAL A 106 -0.39 2.58 -19.43
C VAL A 106 -1.75 3.03 -20.00
N PRO A 107 -1.79 3.97 -20.96
CA PRO A 107 -3.05 4.53 -21.46
C PRO A 107 -4.05 3.49 -21.98
N SER A 108 -3.57 2.42 -22.63
CA SER A 108 -4.42 1.34 -23.14
C SER A 108 -5.07 0.48 -22.05
N LEU A 109 -4.63 0.61 -20.80
CA LEU A 109 -5.18 -0.09 -19.64
C LEU A 109 -6.16 0.76 -18.83
N ASN A 110 -6.42 2.02 -19.23
CA ASN A 110 -7.30 2.93 -18.49
C ASN A 110 -8.71 2.36 -18.26
N LEU A 111 -9.29 1.67 -19.26
CA LEU A 111 -10.59 1.03 -19.11
C LEU A 111 -10.54 -0.09 -18.05
N ALA A 112 -9.51 -0.94 -18.06
CA ALA A 112 -9.35 -2.00 -17.07
C ALA A 112 -9.16 -1.41 -15.66
N ALA A 113 -8.40 -0.31 -15.54
CA ALA A 113 -8.22 0.41 -14.29
C ALA A 113 -9.55 1.02 -13.80
N ALA A 114 -10.34 1.64 -14.67
CA ALA A 114 -11.65 2.21 -14.35
C ALA A 114 -12.63 1.13 -13.88
N CYS A 115 -12.72 -0.01 -14.58
CA CYS A 115 -13.58 -1.13 -14.18
C CYS A 115 -13.28 -1.65 -12.76
N LEU A 116 -12.01 -1.67 -12.35
CA LEU A 116 -11.64 -2.03 -10.98
C LEU A 116 -11.98 -0.93 -9.98
N ALA A 117 -11.63 0.32 -10.29
CA ALA A 117 -11.76 1.44 -9.35
C ALA A 117 -13.22 1.86 -9.10
N GLU A 118 -14.05 1.77 -10.13
CA GLU A 118 -15.47 2.17 -10.11
C GLU A 118 -16.41 1.00 -9.80
N GLY A 119 -15.84 -0.21 -9.63
CA GLY A 119 -16.59 -1.40 -9.26
C GLY A 119 -17.19 -1.32 -7.86
N ALA A 120 -18.24 -2.13 -7.64
CA ALA A 120 -18.83 -2.33 -6.33
C ALA A 120 -17.78 -2.83 -5.31
N PRO A 121 -17.98 -2.57 -4.00
CA PRO A 121 -17.10 -3.10 -2.96
C PRO A 121 -16.89 -4.61 -3.08
N VAL A 122 -15.63 -5.03 -2.94
CA VAL A 122 -15.24 -6.44 -3.02
C VAL A 122 -15.36 -7.03 -1.62
N LEU A 123 -16.36 -7.89 -1.42
CA LEU A 123 -16.70 -8.40 -0.09
C LEU A 123 -16.21 -9.83 0.13
N ARG A 124 -15.82 -10.53 -0.95
CA ARG A 124 -15.36 -11.91 -0.90
C ARG A 124 -14.06 -12.13 -1.68
N VAL A 125 -13.25 -13.06 -1.19
CA VAL A 125 -11.99 -13.46 -1.83
C VAL A 125 -12.20 -14.01 -3.24
N ALA A 126 -13.30 -14.75 -3.47
CA ALA A 126 -13.64 -15.27 -4.79
C ALA A 126 -13.95 -14.16 -5.80
N GLU A 127 -14.69 -13.12 -5.38
CA GLU A 127 -14.99 -11.95 -6.21
C GLU A 127 -13.69 -11.21 -6.60
N ALA A 128 -12.78 -11.02 -5.64
CA ALA A 128 -11.47 -10.42 -5.92
C ALA A 128 -10.69 -11.22 -6.97
N ALA A 129 -10.73 -12.56 -6.88
CA ALA A 129 -10.06 -13.46 -7.81
C ALA A 129 -10.64 -13.43 -9.23
N GLU A 130 -11.95 -13.22 -9.36
CA GLU A 130 -12.65 -13.11 -10.65
C GLU A 130 -12.43 -11.72 -11.29
N LEU A 131 -12.55 -10.65 -10.50
CA LEU A 131 -12.43 -9.27 -10.98
C LEU A 131 -11.07 -8.96 -11.63
N ILE A 132 -10.00 -9.61 -11.16
CA ILE A 132 -8.64 -9.35 -11.66
C ILE A 132 -8.31 -10.07 -12.98
N GLU A 133 -9.14 -11.01 -13.44
CA GLU A 133 -8.87 -11.80 -14.65
C GLU A 133 -8.89 -10.96 -15.93
N ALA A 134 -9.90 -10.10 -16.08
CA ALA A 134 -9.98 -9.22 -17.24
C ALA A 134 -8.82 -8.20 -17.30
N PRO A 135 -8.45 -7.50 -16.19
CA PRO A 135 -7.24 -6.71 -16.12
C PRO A 135 -5.95 -7.47 -16.46
N LEU A 136 -5.78 -8.69 -15.94
CA LEU A 136 -4.62 -9.54 -16.29
C LEU A 136 -4.53 -9.81 -17.78
N ALA A 137 -5.65 -10.18 -18.40
CA ALA A 137 -5.69 -10.42 -19.84
C ALA A 137 -5.39 -9.15 -20.64
N ALA A 138 -5.87 -7.98 -20.18
CA ALA A 138 -5.57 -6.69 -20.80
C ALA A 138 -4.08 -6.34 -20.72
N VAL A 139 -3.47 -6.49 -19.54
CA VAL A 139 -2.03 -6.26 -19.33
C VAL A 139 -1.19 -7.18 -20.20
N ARG A 140 -1.51 -8.47 -20.25
CA ARG A 140 -0.82 -9.44 -21.12
C ARG A 140 -0.87 -9.04 -22.59
N ARG A 141 -2.01 -8.55 -23.08
CA ARG A 141 -2.10 -8.05 -24.47
C ARG A 141 -1.27 -6.78 -24.68
N ALA A 142 -1.25 -5.89 -23.71
CA ALA A 142 -0.49 -4.64 -23.79
C ALA A 142 1.03 -4.85 -23.70
N SER A 143 1.52 -5.89 -23.03
CA SER A 143 2.96 -6.12 -22.83
C SER A 143 3.71 -6.66 -24.05
N TRP A 144 3.01 -7.32 -24.99
CA TRP A 144 3.64 -8.00 -26.12
C TRP A 144 4.49 -7.08 -27.01
N GLY A 145 3.96 -5.92 -27.41
CA GLY A 145 4.68 -5.00 -28.30
C GLY A 145 5.92 -4.37 -27.62
N PRO A 146 5.72 -3.60 -26.54
CA PRO A 146 6.80 -2.88 -25.87
C PRO A 146 7.98 -3.76 -25.44
N TRP A 147 7.71 -5.00 -25.00
CA TRP A 147 8.77 -5.92 -24.57
C TRP A 147 9.72 -6.32 -25.70
N THR A 148 9.20 -6.46 -26.92
CA THR A 148 10.01 -6.87 -28.08
C THR A 148 10.82 -5.75 -28.71
N SER A 149 10.42 -4.49 -28.48
CA SER A 149 11.04 -3.31 -29.08
C SER A 149 11.77 -2.44 -28.06
N ALA A 150 12.17 -3.02 -26.93
CA ALA A 150 12.54 -2.23 -25.77
C ALA A 150 13.96 -1.59 -25.88
N PRO A 151 14.12 -0.30 -25.58
CA PRO A 151 15.36 0.46 -25.82
C PRO A 151 16.54 0.05 -24.92
N TRP A 152 16.31 -0.70 -23.85
CA TRP A 152 17.38 -1.18 -22.97
C TRP A 152 18.22 -2.31 -23.57
N HIS A 153 17.72 -2.99 -24.60
CA HIS A 153 18.54 -3.97 -25.35
C HIS A 153 19.78 -3.30 -25.96
N ASP A 154 19.64 -2.06 -26.44
CA ASP A 154 20.75 -1.28 -27.02
C ASP A 154 21.82 -0.91 -25.97
N HIS A 155 21.45 -0.96 -24.69
CA HIS A 155 22.33 -0.64 -23.55
C HIS A 155 22.91 -1.91 -22.90
N GLY A 156 22.68 -3.09 -23.49
CA GLY A 156 23.18 -4.38 -22.97
C GLY A 156 22.49 -4.84 -21.67
N ILE A 157 21.35 -4.25 -21.31
CA ILE A 157 20.59 -4.61 -20.11
C ILE A 157 19.65 -5.77 -20.45
N SER A 158 19.65 -6.82 -19.61
CA SER A 158 18.75 -7.95 -19.83
C SER A 158 17.34 -7.66 -19.32
N GLY A 159 16.32 -8.29 -19.92
CA GLY A 159 14.95 -8.19 -19.43
C GLY A 159 14.77 -8.72 -18.00
N ALA A 160 15.64 -9.65 -17.56
CA ALA A 160 15.64 -10.14 -16.19
C ALA A 160 16.08 -9.05 -15.20
N ASP A 161 17.08 -8.24 -15.56
CA ASP A 161 17.55 -7.13 -14.72
C ASP A 161 16.47 -6.06 -14.56
N VAL A 162 15.75 -5.74 -15.65
CA VAL A 162 14.61 -4.80 -15.60
C VAL A 162 13.50 -5.35 -14.71
N SER A 163 13.15 -6.62 -14.87
CA SER A 163 12.12 -7.27 -14.04
C SER A 163 12.52 -7.27 -12.56
N ALA A 164 13.79 -7.54 -12.25
CA ALA A 164 14.32 -7.50 -10.89
C ALA A 164 14.33 -6.07 -10.31
N ALA A 165 14.69 -5.06 -11.10
CA ALA A 165 14.65 -3.66 -10.71
C ALA A 165 13.22 -3.20 -10.38
N VAL A 166 12.25 -3.52 -11.26
CA VAL A 166 10.82 -3.26 -11.03
C VAL A 166 10.33 -3.95 -9.76
N SER A 167 10.65 -5.24 -9.58
CA SER A 167 10.20 -5.97 -8.40
C SER A 167 10.82 -5.42 -7.10
N ARG A 168 12.10 -5.01 -7.12
CA ARG A 168 12.73 -4.33 -5.97
C ARG A 168 12.06 -2.99 -5.67
N ALA A 169 11.86 -2.15 -6.69
CA ALA A 169 11.24 -0.84 -6.53
C ALA A 169 9.84 -0.94 -5.92
N LEU A 170 9.00 -1.83 -6.45
CA LEU A 170 7.64 -2.03 -5.94
C LEU A 170 7.62 -2.67 -4.54
N SER A 171 8.55 -3.59 -4.24
CA SER A 171 8.64 -4.22 -2.90
C SER A 171 9.17 -3.29 -1.82
N ALA A 172 9.72 -2.13 -2.18
CA ALA A 172 10.17 -1.12 -1.22
C ALA A 172 9.02 -0.19 -0.78
N LEU A 173 7.86 -0.25 -1.44
CA LEU A 173 6.78 0.70 -1.23
C LEU A 173 5.98 0.40 0.05
N ALA A 174 5.49 1.46 0.69
CA ALA A 174 4.64 1.37 1.87
C ALA A 174 3.26 0.75 1.57
N ALA A 175 2.80 0.79 0.32
CA ALA A 175 1.52 0.22 -0.12
C ALA A 175 1.41 -1.29 0.12
N ASP A 176 2.54 -2.02 0.16
CA ASP A 176 2.59 -3.44 0.53
C ASP A 176 2.09 -3.71 1.96
N ALA A 177 1.98 -2.68 2.82
CA ALA A 177 1.32 -2.81 4.11
C ALA A 177 -0.12 -3.31 3.98
N ALA A 178 -0.81 -3.00 2.87
CA ALA A 178 -2.13 -3.54 2.58
C ALA A 178 -2.10 -5.06 2.36
N VAL A 179 -1.03 -5.63 1.80
CA VAL A 179 -0.86 -7.10 1.72
C VAL A 179 -0.69 -7.68 3.12
N ALA A 180 0.11 -7.06 3.97
CA ALA A 180 0.27 -7.46 5.37
C ALA A 180 -1.07 -7.40 6.14
N ALA A 181 -1.92 -6.43 5.81
CA ALA A 181 -3.25 -6.27 6.39
C ALA A 181 -4.23 -7.40 6.01
N THR A 182 -3.91 -8.25 5.03
CA THR A 182 -4.76 -9.39 4.62
C THR A 182 -4.48 -10.67 5.42
N LEU A 183 -3.73 -10.57 6.52
CA LEU A 183 -3.21 -11.70 7.29
C LEU A 183 -4.28 -12.76 7.64
N ASP A 184 -5.48 -12.35 8.03
CA ASP A 184 -6.56 -13.28 8.44
C ASP A 184 -7.09 -14.13 7.27
N ILE A 185 -7.05 -13.60 6.04
CA ILE A 185 -7.55 -14.26 4.83
C ILE A 185 -6.43 -14.78 3.93
N ALA A 186 -5.17 -14.63 4.35
CA ALA A 186 -3.97 -14.82 3.52
C ALA A 186 -3.92 -16.18 2.82
N GLY A 187 -4.32 -17.26 3.50
CA GLY A 187 -4.32 -18.61 2.93
C GLY A 187 -5.16 -18.76 1.66
N THR A 188 -6.21 -17.94 1.52
CA THR A 188 -7.09 -17.96 0.33
C THR A 188 -6.82 -16.81 -0.63
N PHE A 189 -6.30 -15.68 -0.14
CA PHE A 189 -6.17 -14.46 -0.93
C PHE A 189 -4.78 -14.22 -1.53
N LEU A 190 -3.69 -14.76 -0.94
CA LEU A 190 -2.33 -14.58 -1.46
C LEU A 190 -2.16 -14.97 -2.95
N PRO A 191 -2.83 -16.01 -3.49
CA PRO A 191 -2.79 -16.29 -4.93
C PRO A 191 -3.34 -15.16 -5.79
N ALA A 192 -4.37 -14.44 -5.33
CA ALA A 192 -4.89 -13.25 -6.00
C ALA A 192 -3.92 -12.06 -5.85
N CYS A 193 -3.27 -11.88 -4.69
CA CYS A 193 -2.19 -10.91 -4.52
C CYS A 193 -1.05 -11.11 -5.51
N GLY A 194 -0.59 -12.35 -5.70
CA GLY A 194 0.46 -12.67 -6.68
C GLY A 194 0.06 -12.34 -8.12
N ARG A 195 -1.20 -12.62 -8.48
CA ARG A 195 -1.78 -12.23 -9.78
C ARG A 195 -1.84 -10.71 -9.97
N MET A 196 -2.33 -9.97 -8.98
CA MET A 196 -2.33 -8.50 -9.01
C MET A 196 -0.91 -7.95 -9.11
N ARG A 197 0.04 -8.51 -8.35
CA ARG A 197 1.45 -8.12 -8.40
C ARG A 197 2.04 -8.32 -9.79
N LEU A 198 1.78 -9.45 -10.43
CA LEU A 198 2.22 -9.69 -11.80
C LEU A 198 1.64 -8.66 -12.77
N ALA A 199 0.34 -8.33 -12.65
CA ALA A 199 -0.29 -7.30 -13.48
C ALA A 199 0.38 -5.93 -13.32
N ILE A 200 0.69 -5.56 -12.07
CA ILE A 200 1.36 -4.30 -11.72
C ILE A 200 2.78 -4.26 -12.27
N GLU A 201 3.57 -5.32 -12.06
CA GLU A 201 4.95 -5.40 -12.56
C GLU A 201 4.98 -5.25 -14.08
N GLN A 202 4.07 -5.92 -14.80
CA GLN A 202 3.97 -5.79 -16.25
C GLN A 202 3.53 -4.38 -16.70
N ALA A 203 2.60 -3.74 -15.99
CA ALA A 203 2.21 -2.36 -16.29
C ALA A 203 3.38 -1.38 -16.09
N VAL A 204 4.15 -1.54 -15.01
CA VAL A 204 5.36 -0.73 -14.75
C VAL A 204 6.43 -1.00 -15.81
N LEU A 205 6.61 -2.24 -16.24
CA LEU A 205 7.55 -2.57 -17.33
C LEU A 205 7.16 -1.87 -18.63
N ILE A 206 5.89 -1.93 -19.04
CA ILE A 206 5.38 -1.22 -20.23
C ILE A 206 5.61 0.28 -20.12
N ALA A 207 5.31 0.85 -18.94
CA ALA A 207 5.51 2.27 -18.68
C ALA A 207 7.01 2.65 -18.77
N ALA A 208 7.88 1.83 -18.19
CA ALA A 208 9.33 2.02 -18.25
C ALA A 208 9.87 1.94 -19.70
N CYS A 209 9.33 1.08 -20.57
CA CYS A 209 9.67 1.03 -22.00
C CYS A 209 9.36 2.34 -22.70
N SER A 210 8.26 2.98 -22.29
CA SER A 210 7.71 4.17 -22.95
C SER A 210 8.23 5.48 -22.34
N HIS A 211 8.81 5.40 -21.14
CA HIS A 211 9.35 6.54 -20.43
C HIS A 211 10.72 6.90 -20.99
N PRO A 212 10.97 8.16 -21.40
CA PRO A 212 12.28 8.60 -21.81
C PRO A 212 13.29 8.41 -20.69
N TRP A 213 14.50 7.99 -21.04
CA TRP A 213 15.61 8.02 -20.09
C TRP A 213 15.94 9.47 -19.78
N SER A 214 15.85 9.89 -18.51
CA SER A 214 16.16 11.27 -18.13
C SER A 214 17.67 11.48 -18.08
N SER A 215 18.13 12.71 -18.27
CA SER A 215 19.55 13.07 -18.08
C SER A 215 20.03 12.80 -16.65
N ASP A 216 19.11 12.75 -15.69
CA ASP A 216 19.40 12.56 -14.27
C ASP A 216 19.41 11.07 -13.88
N SER A 217 18.91 10.19 -14.75
CA SER A 217 18.84 8.75 -14.51
C SER A 217 20.17 8.12 -14.90
N THR A 218 21.08 7.92 -13.94
CA THR A 218 22.40 7.33 -14.23
C THR A 218 22.38 5.81 -14.28
N THR A 219 21.38 5.19 -13.65
CA THR A 219 21.24 3.73 -13.56
C THR A 219 19.83 3.27 -13.93
N LEU A 220 19.67 1.98 -14.21
CA LEU A 220 18.36 1.36 -14.41
C LEU A 220 17.45 1.54 -13.19
N ASP A 221 18.02 1.48 -11.98
CA ASP A 221 17.26 1.67 -10.74
C ASP A 221 16.73 3.10 -10.63
N ASP A 222 17.53 4.11 -11.02
CA ASP A 222 17.08 5.51 -11.05
C ASP A 222 15.96 5.71 -12.08
N HIS A 223 16.07 5.07 -13.25
CA HIS A 223 15.03 5.11 -14.29
C HIS A 223 13.72 4.50 -13.79
N ILE A 224 13.76 3.30 -13.21
CA ILE A 224 12.57 2.65 -12.66
C ILE A 224 12.00 3.46 -11.48
N ALA A 225 12.85 4.00 -10.61
CA ALA A 225 12.41 4.85 -9.51
C ALA A 225 11.66 6.08 -10.01
N ALA A 226 12.15 6.74 -11.08
CA ALA A 226 11.47 7.88 -11.69
C ALA A 226 10.08 7.53 -12.23
N VAL A 227 9.93 6.37 -12.88
CA VAL A 227 8.63 5.87 -13.38
C VAL A 227 7.65 5.58 -12.24
N VAL A 228 8.14 5.01 -11.14
CA VAL A 228 7.33 4.52 -10.02
C VAL A 228 6.96 5.65 -9.03
N ALA A 229 7.82 6.66 -8.87
CA ALA A 229 7.73 7.66 -7.81
C ALA A 229 6.38 8.42 -7.75
N PRO A 230 5.79 8.91 -8.85
CA PRO A 230 4.53 9.64 -8.79
C PRO A 230 3.39 8.79 -8.22
N THR A 231 3.23 7.56 -8.72
CA THR A 231 2.20 6.63 -8.25
C THR A 231 2.49 6.15 -6.83
N ALA A 232 3.75 5.89 -6.49
CA ALA A 232 4.14 5.53 -5.13
C ALA A 232 3.77 6.62 -4.12
N HIS A 233 4.03 7.90 -4.42
CA HIS A 233 3.70 9.01 -3.52
C HIS A 233 2.19 9.13 -3.26
N LEU A 234 1.37 8.97 -4.31
CA LEU A 234 -0.09 8.94 -4.18
C LEU A 234 -0.55 7.77 -3.30
N LEU A 235 0.03 6.59 -3.48
CA LEU A 235 -0.32 5.40 -2.71
C LEU A 235 0.14 5.46 -1.25
N GLU A 236 1.20 6.18 -0.93
CA GLU A 236 1.62 6.41 0.46
C GLU A 236 0.56 7.17 1.27
N ASP A 237 -0.09 8.18 0.69
CA ASP A 237 -1.18 8.88 1.38
C ASP A 237 -2.43 8.02 1.46
N ALA A 238 -2.75 7.29 0.38
CA ALA A 238 -3.89 6.38 0.35
C ALA A 238 -3.74 5.20 1.33
N VAL A 239 -2.52 4.68 1.56
CA VAL A 239 -2.31 3.58 2.52
C VAL A 239 -2.36 4.07 3.97
N ILE A 240 -2.01 5.34 4.24
CA ILE A 240 -2.22 5.94 5.57
C ILE A 240 -3.72 6.09 5.85
N GLU A 241 -4.51 6.49 4.86
CA GLU A 241 -5.97 6.51 4.95
C GLU A 241 -6.53 5.08 5.16
N LEU A 242 -5.97 4.08 4.47
CA LEU A 242 -6.37 2.68 4.67
C LEU A 242 -6.13 2.30 6.12
N PHE A 243 -4.94 2.62 6.63
CA PHE A 243 -4.58 2.31 7.99
C PHE A 243 -5.53 2.95 9.01
N SER A 244 -5.98 4.19 8.79
CA SER A 244 -7.03 4.81 9.62
C SER A 244 -8.31 3.98 9.63
N ARG A 245 -8.81 3.58 8.46
CA ARG A 245 -10.02 2.76 8.36
C ARG A 245 -9.85 1.37 8.95
N LEU A 246 -8.66 0.79 8.90
CA LEU A 246 -8.34 -0.48 9.56
C LEU A 246 -8.35 -0.34 11.09
N VAL A 247 -7.85 0.78 11.63
CA VAL A 247 -7.91 1.08 13.07
C VAL A 247 -9.36 1.17 13.52
N ASP A 248 -10.17 1.94 12.81
CA ASP A 248 -11.60 2.15 13.13
C ASP A 248 -12.49 0.96 12.74
N ALA A 249 -11.96 0.01 11.97
CA ALA A 249 -12.68 -1.06 11.30
C ALA A 249 -13.95 -0.58 10.55
N THR A 250 -13.94 0.64 9.99
CA THR A 250 -15.11 1.18 9.30
C THR A 250 -15.33 0.45 7.96
N PRO A 251 -16.52 -0.13 7.68
CA PRO A 251 -16.79 -0.80 6.41
C PRO A 251 -16.65 0.17 5.22
N PRO A 252 -16.36 -0.33 4.01
CA PRO A 252 -16.30 0.53 2.84
C PRO A 252 -17.73 1.06 2.57
N ALA A 253 -17.88 2.38 2.43
CA ALA A 253 -19.16 2.98 2.09
C ALA A 253 -19.65 2.50 0.69
N ASP A 254 -20.97 2.61 0.44
CA ASP A 254 -21.56 2.34 -0.87
C ASP A 254 -21.01 3.29 -1.95
N GLU A 255 -20.65 4.51 -1.56
CA GLU A 255 -19.84 5.41 -2.37
C GLU A 255 -18.37 5.02 -2.22
N GLY A 256 -17.66 4.88 -3.35
CA GLY A 256 -16.33 4.27 -3.42
C GLY A 256 -15.31 4.79 -2.40
N TRP A 257 -14.20 4.06 -2.27
CA TRP A 257 -13.16 4.27 -1.26
C TRP A 257 -12.62 5.73 -1.14
N LEU A 258 -12.88 6.58 -2.14
CA LEU A 258 -12.52 8.00 -2.28
C LEU A 258 -13.72 8.99 -2.25
N ALA A 259 -14.87 8.63 -1.69
CA ALA A 259 -16.09 9.47 -1.72
C ALA A 259 -15.99 10.86 -1.07
N THR A 260 -14.91 11.17 -0.34
CA THR A 260 -14.53 12.57 -0.12
C THR A 260 -13.76 13.08 -1.34
N HIS A 261 -14.50 13.38 -2.42
CA HIS A 261 -14.03 14.38 -3.37
C HIS A 261 -13.77 15.66 -2.54
N PRO A 262 -12.62 16.36 -2.68
CA PRO A 262 -12.36 17.59 -1.92
C PRO A 262 -13.43 18.67 -2.13
N ALA A 263 -14.22 18.55 -3.20
CA ALA A 263 -15.40 19.39 -3.46
C ALA A 263 -16.61 19.07 -2.56
N ASP A 264 -16.76 17.83 -2.08
CA ASP A 264 -17.85 17.44 -1.18
C ASP A 264 -17.57 17.83 0.26
N ALA A 265 -16.30 17.77 0.70
CA ALA A 265 -15.87 18.35 1.97
C ALA A 265 -16.14 19.87 2.05
N ALA A 266 -16.01 20.58 0.93
CA ALA A 266 -16.32 22.01 0.83
C ALA A 266 -17.83 22.32 0.82
N ARG A 267 -18.69 21.36 0.44
CA ARG A 267 -20.16 21.48 0.52
C ARG A 267 -20.69 21.20 1.92
N SER A 268 -20.03 20.33 2.68
CA SER A 268 -20.38 20.00 4.07
C SER A 268 -20.00 21.11 5.07
N ALA A 269 -19.04 21.96 4.71
CA ALA A 269 -18.71 23.19 5.43
C ALA A 269 -19.63 24.34 4.96
N GLY A 270 -20.89 24.32 5.38
CA GLY A 270 -21.81 25.44 5.15
C GLY A 270 -21.29 26.76 5.73
N PRO A 271 -21.71 27.92 5.19
CA PRO A 271 -21.18 29.22 5.59
C PRO A 271 -21.57 29.55 7.03
N VAL A 272 -20.58 30.02 7.81
CA VAL A 272 -20.73 30.62 9.15
C VAL A 272 -21.41 31.98 9.04
#